data_AF-A0A1R0LHV4-F1
#
_entry.id   AF-A0A1R0LHV4-F1
#
_cell.length_a   1.000
_cell.length_b   1.000
_cell.length_c   1.000
_cell.angle_alpha   90.00
_cell.angle_beta   90.00
_cell.angle_gamma   90.00
#
_symmetry.space_group_name_H-M   'P 1'
#
loop_
_entity.id
_entity.type
_entity.pdbx_description
1 polymer ?
#
loop_
_entity_poly.entity_id
_entity_poly.type
_entity_poly.pdbx_seq_one_letter_code
_entity_poly.pdbx_strand_id
1 'polypeptide(L)' 'GRARDVLIAASYEADLLVVGARRRHGHFGLQLGRVAHGVLHHAACPVAVVPEHS' A
#
# COMPACT_ATOMS: atom_id res chain seq x y z
N GLY A 1 14.09 9.25 -3.51
CA GLY A 1 13.14 8.82 -4.55
C GLY A 1 11.71 9.12 -4.12
N ARG A 2 10.72 9.04 -5.01
CA ARG A 2 9.30 9.13 -4.60
C ARG A 2 8.99 7.92 -3.70
N ALA A 3 8.15 8.09 -2.68
CA ALA A 3 7.89 7.04 -1.68
C ALA A 3 7.53 5.67 -2.30
N ARG A 4 6.75 5.67 -3.39
CA ARG A 4 6.44 4.46 -4.15
C ARG A 4 7.69 3.70 -4.61
N ASP A 5 8.64 4.40 -5.23
CA ASP A 5 9.81 3.76 -5.85
C ASP A 5 10.76 3.22 -4.77
N VAL A 6 10.85 3.91 -3.62
CA VAL A 6 11.62 3.42 -2.45
C VAL A 6 10.99 2.16 -1.86
N LEU A 7 9.67 2.12 -1.71
CA LEU A 7 8.97 0.96 -1.17
C LEU A 7 9.01 -0.25 -2.12
N ILE A 8 8.96 -0.02 -3.44
CA ILE A 8 9.15 -1.09 -4.43
C ILE A 8 10.57 -1.67 -4.31
N ALA A 9 11.60 -0.84 -4.22
CA ALA A 9 12.97 -1.34 -4.04
C ALA A 9 13.12 -2.16 -2.75
N ALA A 10 12.58 -1.66 -1.63
CA ALA A 10 12.62 -2.36 -0.34
C ALA A 10 11.86 -3.70 -0.36
N SER A 11 10.82 -3.83 -1.20
CA SER A 11 10.02 -5.06 -1.29
C SER A 11 10.80 -6.28 -1.79
N TYR A 12 11.97 -6.09 -2.44
CA TYR A 12 12.82 -7.21 -2.87
C TYR A 12 13.51 -7.94 -1.72
N GLU A 13 13.67 -7.27 -0.58
CA GLU A 13 14.35 -7.82 0.60
C GLU A 13 13.38 -8.09 1.75
N ALA A 14 12.08 -7.91 1.53
CA ALA A 14 11.05 -8.04 2.55
C ALA A 14 10.11 -9.21 2.25
N ASP A 15 9.75 -9.97 3.28
CA ASP A 15 8.77 -11.06 3.15
C ASP A 15 7.32 -10.54 3.01
N LEU A 16 7.04 -9.33 3.51
CA LEU A 16 5.72 -8.69 3.48
C LEU A 16 5.85 -7.17 3.55
N LEU A 17 5.10 -6.47 2.70
CA LEU A 17 4.97 -5.02 2.75
C LEU A 17 3.59 -4.60 3.25
N VAL A 18 3.55 -3.76 4.28
CA VAL A 18 2.30 -3.27 4.88
C VAL A 18 2.06 -1.81 4.48
N VAL A 19 0.88 -1.52 3.94
CA VAL A 19 0.46 -0.15 3.58
C VAL A 19 -0.90 0.19 4.16
N GLY A 20 -1.07 1.46 4.55
CA GLY A 20 -2.34 1.98 5.01
C GLY A 20 -3.30 2.31 3.86
N ALA A 21 -4.60 2.16 4.10
CA ALA A 21 -5.66 2.66 3.23
C ALA A 21 -6.77 3.33 4.04
N ARG A 22 -7.40 4.34 3.42
CA ARG A 22 -8.45 5.09 4.09
C ARG A 22 -9.80 4.41 3.95
N ARG A 23 -10.62 4.47 5.00
CA ARG A 23 -12.03 4.10 4.95
C ARG A 23 -12.85 5.37 4.79
N ARG A 24 -13.62 5.50 3.70
CA ARG A 24 -14.51 6.64 3.53
C ARG A 24 -15.93 6.24 3.90
N HIS A 25 -16.52 6.95 4.86
CA HIS A 25 -17.91 6.80 5.25
C HIS A 25 -18.83 6.85 4.01
N GLY A 26 -19.75 5.88 3.91
CA GLY A 26 -20.72 5.80 2.82
C GLY A 26 -20.22 5.22 1.49
N HIS A 27 -18.98 4.72 1.41
CA HIS A 27 -18.48 4.01 0.22
C HIS A 27 -18.13 2.56 0.56
N PHE A 28 -18.51 1.62 -0.31
CA PHE A 28 -18.05 0.24 -0.20
C PHE A 28 -16.60 0.13 -0.64
N GLY A 29 -15.70 -0.19 0.30
CA GLY A 29 -14.30 -0.54 0.01
C GLY A 29 -13.24 0.30 0.72
N LEU A 30 -11.99 0.12 0.29
CA LEU A 30 -10.82 0.88 0.74
C LEU A 30 -10.45 1.91 -0.31
N GLN A 31 -10.07 3.12 0.13
CA GLN A 31 -9.53 4.13 -0.75
C GLN A 31 -7.99 4.10 -0.69
N LEU A 32 -7.38 3.58 -1.76
CA LEU A 32 -5.93 3.53 -1.88
C LEU A 32 -5.38 4.89 -2.34
N GLY A 33 -4.36 5.39 -1.63
CA GLY A 33 -3.55 6.52 -2.10
C GLY A 33 -2.63 6.12 -3.26
N ARG A 34 -2.05 7.10 -3.97
CA ARG A 34 -1.16 6.84 -5.13
C ARG A 34 0.02 5.92 -4.80
N VAL A 35 0.57 6.05 -3.59
CA VAL A 35 1.68 5.20 -3.12
C VAL A 35 1.19 3.77 -2.91
N ALA A 36 0.15 3.58 -2.09
CA ALA A 36 -0.42 2.25 -1.82
C ALA A 36 -0.89 1.55 -3.10
N HIS A 37 -1.55 2.27 -4.01
CA HIS A 37 -1.95 1.74 -5.31
C HIS A 37 -0.75 1.33 -6.16
N GLY A 38 0.26 2.19 -6.28
CA GLY A 38 1.46 1.87 -7.07
C GLY A 38 2.26 0.71 -6.49
N VAL A 39 2.38 0.62 -5.17
CA VAL A 39 3.05 -0.49 -4.48
C VAL A 39 2.27 -1.79 -4.67
N LEU A 40 0.94 -1.78 -4.52
CA LEU A 40 0.10 -2.97 -4.68
C LEU A 40 0.28 -3.64 -6.05
N HIS A 41 0.51 -2.85 -7.10
CA HIS A 41 0.70 -3.38 -8.46
C HIS A 41 2.14 -3.75 -8.81
N HIS A 42 3.14 -3.32 -8.03
CA HIS A 42 4.55 -3.42 -8.44
C HIS A 42 5.51 -3.94 -7.36
N ALA A 43 5.05 -4.22 -6.15
CA ALA A 43 5.88 -4.83 -5.11
C ALA A 43 6.35 -6.23 -5.54
N ALA A 44 7.57 -6.58 -5.17
CA ALA A 44 8.17 -7.90 -5.39
C ALA A 44 7.73 -8.93 -4.33
N CYS A 45 7.08 -8.49 -3.26
CA CYS A 45 6.56 -9.34 -2.19
C CYS A 45 5.06 -9.09 -1.97
N PRO A 46 4.37 -9.98 -1.23
CA PRO A 46 2.98 -9.76 -0.85
C PRO A 46 2.74 -8.41 -0.19
N VAL A 47 1.56 -7.83 -0.41
CA VAL A 47 1.17 -6.53 0.16
C VAL A 47 -0.07 -6.68 1.03
N ALA A 48 0.06 -6.37 2.31
CA ALA A 48 -1.07 -6.25 3.22
C ALA A 48 -1.59 -4.81 3.24
N VAL A 49 -2.86 -4.62 2.89
CA VAL A 49 -3.54 -3.33 2.95
C VAL A 49 -4.35 -3.24 4.23
N VAL A 50 -3.94 -2.35 5.13
CA VAL A 50 -4.56 -2.19 6.46
C VAL A 50 -5.42 -0.92 6.47
N PRO A 51 -6.73 -1.01 6.77
CA PRO A 51 -7.58 0.17 6.93
C PRO A 51 -7.13 1.03 8.13
N GLU A 52 -7.20 2.34 8.00
CA GLU A 52 -7.01 3.24 9.13
C GLU A 52 -8.19 3.18 10.11
N HIS A 53 -7.90 3.30 11.41
CA HIS A 53 -8.89 3.57 12.46
C HIS A 53 -8.94 5.09 12.64
N SER A 54 -9.94 5.75 12.06
CA SER A 54 -10.20 7.19 12.25
C SER A 54 -11.63 7.41 12.65
#